data_AF-A0A7V3C601-F1
#
_entry.id   AF-A0A7V3C601-F1
#
_cell.length_a   1.000
_cell.length_b   1.000
_cell.length_c   1.000
_cell.angle_alpha   90.00
_cell.angle_beta   90.00
_cell.angle_gamma   90.00
#
_symmetry.space_group_name_H-M   'P 1'
#
loop_
_entity.id
_entity.type
_entity.pdbx_description
1 polymer ?
#
loop_
_entity_poly.entity_id
_entity_poly.type
_entity_poly.pdbx_seq_one_letter_code
_entity_poly.pdbx_strand_id
1 'polypeptide(L)'
;MNCELMERLVILYAAAELDPAERAAVDEHVKSCAACAAALERERRLHGILTAQPRVEPTDRLLHRCRTELGESLDDAVGRSPGWRRWWESFRAGHWLMARPALASALLVLIGVVLGYGVPLWLQRSPEPISGRFVVRPTLTEEDLVRSSILGIHPVAVADGGLPSIEIQLAPETTVELKGTVMDSQVRRVLTYVVQNGQRFDADLRLDSVEVLRAASEDSEVQKTLCFAARKDRDPAVRLRALEALRGLERSQAVREVFQDALLHDQNPGARIVAIGALKSLLEQSNGQPDQRLVEVLRDRMARDPNPAIRLQSAAAIRQIERRQSY
;
A
#
# COMPACT_ATOMS: atom_id res chain seq x y z
N MET A 1 42.57 12.09 -21.39
CA MET A 1 42.02 11.47 -20.17
C MET A 1 42.68 12.16 -18.99
N ASN A 2 41.92 12.63 -18.00
CA ASN A 2 42.47 13.33 -16.84
C ASN A 2 42.81 12.33 -15.73
N CYS A 3 43.83 12.63 -14.94
CA CYS A 3 44.28 11.76 -13.84
C CYS A 3 43.17 11.51 -12.79
N GLU A 4 42.26 12.46 -12.57
CA GLU A 4 41.13 12.30 -11.64
C GLU A 4 40.11 11.24 -12.09
N LEU A 5 39.88 11.14 -13.41
CA LEU A 5 38.98 10.13 -13.96
C LEU A 5 39.64 8.73 -13.88
N MET A 6 40.95 8.68 -14.09
CA MET A 6 41.73 7.45 -13.99
C MET A 6 41.63 6.85 -12.58
N GLU A 7 41.73 7.68 -11.52
CA GLU A 7 41.65 7.22 -10.12
C GLU A 7 40.36 6.43 -9.83
N ARG A 8 39.23 6.82 -10.45
CA ARG A 8 37.96 6.10 -10.30
C ARG A 8 37.90 4.78 -11.07
N LEU A 9 38.57 4.72 -12.21
CA LEU A 9 38.55 3.54 -13.09
C LEU A 9 39.56 2.47 -12.68
N VAL A 10 40.56 2.79 -11.84
CA VAL A 10 41.61 1.82 -11.44
C VAL A 10 41.04 0.58 -10.75
N ILE A 11 40.07 0.77 -9.85
CA ILE A 11 39.45 -0.33 -9.08
C ILE A 11 38.68 -1.26 -10.00
N LEU A 12 37.88 -0.69 -10.91
CA LEU A 12 37.10 -1.44 -11.90
C LEU A 12 38.00 -2.16 -12.91
N TYR A 13 39.12 -1.53 -13.29
CA TYR A 13 40.13 -2.17 -14.13
C TYR A 13 40.71 -3.40 -13.42
N ALA A 14 41.09 -3.29 -12.15
CA ALA A 14 41.67 -4.38 -11.37
C ALA A 14 40.67 -5.53 -11.14
N ALA A 15 39.37 -5.23 -11.02
CA ALA A 15 38.30 -6.21 -10.93
C ALA A 15 37.87 -6.81 -12.29
N ALA A 16 38.48 -6.37 -13.40
CA ALA A 16 38.13 -6.74 -14.77
C ALA A 16 36.70 -6.35 -15.20
N GLU A 17 36.10 -5.34 -14.57
CA GLU A 17 34.71 -4.90 -14.79
C GLU A 17 34.56 -3.73 -15.79
N LEU A 18 35.65 -3.26 -16.38
CA LEU A 18 35.59 -2.19 -17.39
C LEU A 18 35.19 -2.69 -18.78
N ASP A 19 34.48 -1.82 -19.49
CA ASP A 19 34.16 -2.01 -20.90
C ASP A 19 35.42 -1.96 -21.79
N PRO A 20 35.42 -2.59 -22.98
CA PRO A 20 36.59 -2.62 -23.86
C PRO A 20 37.13 -1.25 -24.24
N ALA A 21 36.25 -0.27 -24.43
CA ALA A 21 36.63 1.11 -24.78
C ALA A 21 37.33 1.83 -23.61
N GLU A 22 36.80 1.67 -22.40
CA GLU A 22 37.37 2.26 -21.18
C GLU A 22 38.70 1.60 -20.81
N ARG A 23 38.79 0.28 -20.96
CA ARG A 23 40.03 -0.48 -20.76
C ARG A 23 41.13 0.01 -21.70
N ALA A 24 40.83 0.20 -22.99
CA ALA A 24 41.80 0.74 -23.95
C ALA A 24 42.23 2.17 -23.60
N ALA A 25 41.32 3.00 -23.10
CA ALA A 25 41.62 4.36 -22.66
C ALA A 25 42.53 4.39 -21.42
N VAL A 26 42.31 3.48 -20.47
CA VAL A 26 43.18 3.27 -19.30
C VAL A 26 44.57 2.77 -19.72
N ASP A 27 44.63 1.76 -20.59
CA ASP A 27 45.89 1.20 -21.08
C ASP A 27 46.74 2.25 -21.80
N GLU A 28 46.11 3.13 -22.58
CA GLU A 28 46.81 4.21 -23.27
C GLU A 28 47.29 5.30 -22.30
N HIS A 29 46.47 5.66 -21.33
CA HIS A 29 46.82 6.70 -20.35
C HIS A 29 47.98 6.27 -19.45
N VAL A 30 48.01 5.00 -19.01
CA VAL A 30 49.06 4.44 -18.14
C VAL A 30 50.44 4.45 -18.81
N LYS A 31 50.51 4.30 -20.15
CA LYS A 31 51.78 4.45 -20.88
C LYS A 31 52.35 5.87 -20.80
N SER A 32 51.48 6.87 -20.68
CA SER A 32 51.85 8.29 -20.69
C SER A 32 52.03 8.91 -19.30
N CYS A 33 51.49 8.29 -18.24
CA CYS A 33 51.48 8.85 -16.88
C CYS A 33 52.03 7.86 -15.84
N ALA A 34 53.25 8.14 -15.34
CA ALA A 34 53.92 7.29 -14.34
C ALA A 34 53.17 7.21 -12.99
N ALA A 35 52.49 8.30 -12.58
CA ALA A 35 51.72 8.31 -11.34
C ALA A 35 50.50 7.38 -11.41
N CYS A 36 49.77 7.38 -12.53
CA CYS A 36 48.64 6.49 -12.76
C CYS A 36 49.09 5.03 -12.94
N ALA A 37 50.25 4.79 -13.55
CA ALA A 37 50.85 3.46 -13.62
C ALA A 37 51.14 2.88 -12.23
N ALA A 38 51.72 3.69 -11.34
CA ALA A 38 51.98 3.29 -9.97
C ALA A 38 50.69 3.07 -9.15
N ALA A 39 49.62 3.84 -9.41
CA ALA A 39 48.32 3.62 -8.78
C ALA A 39 47.69 2.29 -9.21
N LEU A 40 47.75 1.97 -10.50
CA LEU A 40 47.24 0.70 -11.03
C LEU A 40 48.00 -0.51 -10.49
N GLU A 41 49.32 -0.40 -10.36
CA GLU A 41 50.13 -1.48 -9.79
C GLU A 41 49.82 -1.72 -8.30
N ARG A 42 49.57 -0.65 -7.53
CA ARG A 42 49.12 -0.79 -6.12
C ARG A 42 47.80 -1.56 -6.02
N GLU A 43 46.83 -1.25 -6.87
CA GLU A 43 45.54 -1.94 -6.89
C GLU A 43 45.66 -3.41 -7.32
N ARG A 44 46.45 -3.69 -8.38
CA ARG A 44 46.73 -5.07 -8.80
C ARG A 44 47.39 -5.89 -7.69
N ARG A 45 48.33 -5.28 -6.96
CA ARG A 45 48.99 -5.92 -5.81
C ARG A 45 48.02 -6.22 -4.68
N LEU A 46 47.14 -5.27 -4.34
CA LEU A 46 46.10 -5.47 -3.34
C LEU A 46 45.14 -6.59 -3.74
N HIS A 47 44.66 -6.58 -4.99
CA HIS A 47 43.80 -7.62 -5.53
C HIS A 47 44.48 -8.99 -5.52
N GLY A 48 45.78 -9.04 -5.85
CA GLY A 48 46.59 -10.26 -5.76
C GLY A 48 46.68 -10.80 -4.33
N ILE A 49 46.84 -9.93 -3.33
CA ILE A 49 46.86 -10.34 -1.90
C ILE A 49 45.49 -10.89 -1.48
N LEU A 50 44.40 -10.23 -1.88
CA LEU A 50 43.04 -10.65 -1.55
C LEU A 50 42.65 -11.98 -2.21
N THR A 51 43.09 -12.21 -3.45
CA THR A 51 42.83 -13.46 -4.18
C THR A 51 43.74 -14.61 -3.75
N ALA A 52 44.94 -14.32 -3.25
CA ALA A 52 45.85 -15.32 -2.69
C ALA A 52 45.41 -15.84 -1.31
N GLN A 53 44.48 -15.15 -0.62
CA GLN A 53 43.93 -15.66 0.62
C GLN A 53 42.99 -16.84 0.33
N PRO A 54 43.18 -17.99 1.01
CA PRO A 54 42.23 -19.09 0.90
C PRO A 54 40.86 -18.58 1.38
N ARG A 55 39.84 -18.76 0.55
CA ARG A 55 38.46 -18.47 0.95
C ARG A 55 38.15 -19.33 2.17
N VAL A 56 37.94 -18.68 3.31
CA VAL A 56 37.41 -19.36 4.50
C VAL A 56 35.96 -19.65 4.21
N GLU A 57 35.69 -20.85 3.70
CA GLU A 57 34.33 -21.33 3.58
C GLU A 57 33.80 -21.60 4.99
N PRO A 58 32.70 -20.92 5.39
CA PRO A 58 32.07 -21.22 6.67
C PRO A 58 31.67 -22.70 6.71
N THR A 59 31.88 -23.34 7.85
CA THR A 59 31.51 -24.75 8.04
C THR A 59 30.03 -24.96 7.73
N ASP A 60 29.68 -26.10 7.12
CA ASP A 60 28.30 -26.46 6.79
C ASP A 60 27.32 -26.28 7.97
N ARG A 61 27.78 -26.56 9.19
CA ARG A 61 26.99 -26.35 10.42
C ARG A 61 26.68 -24.88 10.70
N LEU A 62 27.64 -23.99 10.46
CA LEU A 62 27.47 -22.55 10.69
C LEU A 62 26.57 -21.96 9.61
N LEU A 63 26.75 -22.35 8.35
CA LEU A 63 25.84 -22.00 7.24
C LEU A 63 24.41 -22.49 7.49
N HIS A 64 24.26 -23.74 7.92
CA HIS A 64 22.95 -24.30 8.25
C HIS A 64 22.29 -23.51 9.37
N ARG A 65 23.01 -23.24 10.46
CA ARG A 65 22.51 -22.45 11.58
C ARG A 65 22.07 -21.04 11.15
N CYS A 66 22.91 -20.32 10.42
CA CYS A 66 22.54 -18.99 9.92
C CYS A 66 21.33 -19.02 8.99
N ARG A 67 21.20 -20.05 8.15
CA ARG A 67 20.03 -20.22 7.28
C ARG A 67 18.78 -20.55 8.07
N THR A 68 18.88 -21.36 9.12
CA THR A 68 17.76 -21.68 10.02
C THR A 68 17.34 -20.44 10.81
N GLU A 69 18.26 -19.73 11.46
CA GLU A 69 17.96 -18.50 12.21
C GLU A 69 17.39 -17.40 11.30
N LEU A 70 17.93 -17.25 10.08
CA LEU A 70 17.36 -16.35 9.08
C LEU A 70 15.95 -16.78 8.65
N GLY A 71 15.75 -18.07 8.41
CA GLY A 71 14.44 -18.65 8.07
C GLY A 71 13.40 -18.39 9.16
N GLU A 72 13.75 -18.64 10.43
CA GLU A 72 12.90 -18.35 11.59
C GLU A 72 12.56 -16.85 11.69
N SER A 73 13.55 -15.96 11.50
CA SER A 73 13.32 -14.52 11.53
C SER A 73 12.40 -14.02 10.39
N LEU A 74 12.52 -14.65 9.21
CA LEU A 74 11.67 -14.36 8.06
C LEU A 74 10.26 -14.92 8.29
N ASP A 75 10.14 -16.11 8.86
CA ASP A 75 8.86 -16.73 9.20
C ASP A 75 8.13 -15.97 10.32
N ASP A 76 8.83 -15.37 11.27
CA ASP A 76 8.25 -14.50 12.30
C ASP A 76 7.87 -13.10 11.76
N ALA A 77 8.65 -12.58 10.81
CA ALA A 77 8.31 -11.35 10.08
C ALA A 77 7.10 -11.58 9.16
N VAL A 78 7.01 -12.76 8.53
CA VAL A 78 5.87 -13.20 7.70
C VAL A 78 4.70 -13.67 8.57
N GLY A 79 4.93 -14.15 9.79
CA GLY A 79 3.93 -14.54 10.79
C GLY A 79 3.17 -13.36 11.39
N ARG A 80 3.68 -12.13 11.19
CA ARG A 80 2.95 -10.87 11.36
C ARG A 80 2.06 -10.51 10.15
N SER A 81 1.89 -11.40 9.17
CA SER A 81 0.90 -11.24 8.10
C SER A 81 -0.49 -11.75 8.54
N PRO A 82 -1.58 -11.07 8.15
CA PRO A 82 -2.91 -11.41 8.63
C PRO A 82 -3.35 -12.77 8.07
N GLY A 83 -4.11 -13.54 8.86
CA GLY A 83 -4.46 -14.95 8.64
C GLY A 83 -5.20 -15.33 7.34
N TRP A 84 -5.35 -14.42 6.37
CA TRP A 84 -5.94 -14.67 5.06
C TRP A 84 -4.98 -15.37 4.07
N ARG A 85 -3.66 -15.23 4.23
CA ARG A 85 -2.68 -15.96 3.40
C ARG A 85 -2.75 -17.47 3.60
N ARG A 86 -2.97 -17.93 4.85
CA ARG A 86 -3.25 -19.35 5.19
C ARG A 86 -4.53 -19.87 4.55
N TRP A 87 -5.52 -19.00 4.36
CA TRP A 87 -6.76 -19.35 3.66
C TRP A 87 -6.56 -19.52 2.15
N TRP A 88 -5.66 -18.75 1.54
CA TRP A 88 -5.35 -18.80 0.10
C TRP A 88 -4.47 -20.00 -0.29
N GLU A 89 -3.59 -20.48 0.59
CA GLU A 89 -2.79 -21.69 0.37
C GLU A 89 -3.66 -22.96 0.32
N SER A 90 -4.79 -22.97 1.02
CA SER A 90 -5.80 -24.02 0.91
C SER A 90 -6.49 -24.07 -0.46
N PHE A 91 -6.46 -22.96 -1.23
CA PHE A 91 -6.96 -22.89 -2.61
C PHE A 91 -5.95 -23.36 -3.66
N ARG A 92 -4.65 -23.42 -3.33
CA ARG A 92 -3.59 -23.88 -4.24
C ARG A 92 -3.54 -25.41 -4.39
N ALA A 93 -4.28 -26.15 -3.58
CA ALA A 93 -4.47 -27.60 -3.72
C ALA A 93 -5.48 -27.99 -4.83
N GLY A 94 -6.00 -27.04 -5.60
CA GLY A 94 -6.94 -27.30 -6.70
C GLY A 94 -6.26 -27.68 -8.01
N HIS A 95 -5.86 -28.94 -8.13
CA HIS A 95 -5.39 -29.66 -9.34
C HIS A 95 -6.35 -29.65 -10.56
N TRP A 96 -7.30 -28.72 -10.63
CA TRP A 96 -8.39 -28.69 -11.62
C TRP A 96 -8.06 -27.93 -12.91
N LEU A 97 -7.03 -27.06 -12.90
CA LEU A 97 -6.58 -26.35 -14.10
C LEU A 97 -5.77 -27.22 -15.08
N MET A 98 -5.35 -28.43 -14.68
CA MET A 98 -4.57 -29.34 -15.56
C MET A 98 -5.39 -30.07 -16.63
N ALA A 99 -6.71 -29.85 -16.71
CA ALA A 99 -7.56 -30.60 -17.63
C ALA A 99 -7.58 -30.06 -19.08
N ARG A 100 -7.14 -28.82 -19.37
CA ARG A 100 -7.24 -28.22 -20.72
C ARG A 100 -6.10 -27.24 -21.07
N PRO A 101 -4.94 -27.71 -21.56
CA PRO A 101 -3.75 -26.87 -21.79
C PRO A 101 -3.91 -25.83 -22.91
N ALA A 102 -4.82 -26.05 -23.87
CA ALA A 102 -5.06 -25.11 -24.97
C ALA A 102 -5.76 -23.80 -24.52
N LEU A 103 -6.60 -23.86 -23.49
CA LEU A 103 -7.26 -22.66 -22.95
C LEU A 103 -6.30 -21.85 -22.06
N ALA A 104 -5.40 -22.51 -21.35
CA ALA A 104 -4.41 -21.87 -20.50
C ALA A 104 -3.40 -21.03 -21.30
N SER A 105 -2.96 -21.54 -22.46
CA SER A 105 -2.04 -20.82 -23.35
C SER A 105 -2.69 -19.61 -24.02
N ALA A 106 -3.94 -19.73 -24.50
CA ALA A 106 -4.68 -18.59 -25.05
C ALA A 106 -4.88 -17.48 -24.00
N LEU A 107 -5.15 -17.84 -22.75
CA LEU A 107 -5.38 -16.89 -21.67
C LEU A 107 -4.08 -16.18 -21.25
N LEU A 108 -2.96 -16.89 -21.24
CA LEU A 108 -1.63 -16.31 -20.98
C LEU A 108 -1.20 -15.31 -22.06
N VAL A 109 -1.46 -15.61 -23.33
CA VAL A 109 -1.17 -14.68 -24.44
C VAL A 109 -2.05 -13.43 -24.33
N LEU A 110 -3.34 -13.60 -24.00
CA LEU A 110 -4.26 -12.47 -23.86
C LEU A 110 -3.88 -11.57 -22.67
N ILE A 111 -3.49 -12.16 -21.53
CA ILE A 111 -2.94 -11.42 -20.38
C ILE A 111 -1.65 -10.70 -20.75
N GLY A 112 -0.74 -11.37 -21.48
CA GLY A 112 0.52 -10.77 -21.94
C GLY A 112 0.30 -9.56 -22.87
N VAL A 113 -0.67 -9.64 -23.78
CA VAL A 113 -1.03 -8.51 -24.68
C VAL A 113 -1.65 -7.36 -23.90
N VAL A 114 -2.54 -7.64 -22.94
CA VAL A 114 -3.17 -6.60 -22.10
C VAL A 114 -2.17 -5.91 -21.19
N LEU A 115 -1.25 -6.65 -20.56
CA LEU A 115 -0.15 -6.05 -19.79
C LEU A 115 0.84 -5.31 -20.69
N GLY A 116 1.18 -5.85 -21.86
CA GLY A 116 2.13 -5.23 -22.79
C GLY A 116 1.64 -3.91 -23.39
N TYR A 117 0.34 -3.80 -23.70
CA TYR A 117 -0.27 -2.56 -24.22
C TYR A 117 -0.73 -1.60 -23.12
N GLY A 118 -1.17 -2.12 -21.95
CA GLY A 118 -1.74 -1.31 -20.88
C GLY A 118 -0.71 -0.59 -20.00
N VAL A 119 0.46 -1.20 -19.79
CA VAL A 119 1.49 -0.68 -18.88
C VAL A 119 2.18 0.61 -19.39
N PRO A 120 2.55 0.78 -20.68
CA PRO A 120 3.17 2.03 -21.14
C PRO A 120 2.19 3.23 -21.15
N LEU A 121 0.87 3.00 -21.28
CA LEU A 121 -0.17 4.04 -21.13
C LEU A 121 -0.42 4.43 -19.66
N TRP A 122 0.00 3.58 -18.72
CA TRP A 122 -0.15 3.82 -17.28
C TRP A 122 1.08 4.51 -16.68
N LEU A 123 2.28 4.19 -17.17
CA LEU A 123 3.52 4.87 -16.76
C LEU A 123 3.73 6.25 -17.38
N GLN A 124 3.12 6.58 -18.53
CA GLN A 124 3.11 7.95 -19.07
C GLN A 124 2.01 8.85 -18.48
N ARG A 125 1.15 8.30 -17.61
CA ARG A 125 0.28 9.09 -16.73
C ARG A 125 0.95 9.27 -15.36
N SER A 126 2.13 9.86 -15.34
CA SER A 126 2.46 10.69 -14.18
C SER A 126 1.42 11.82 -14.18
N PRO A 127 0.65 12.01 -13.09
CA PRO A 127 -0.23 13.15 -13.02
C PRO A 127 0.66 14.40 -13.10
N GLU A 128 0.45 15.22 -14.13
CA GLU A 128 0.70 16.65 -14.04
C GLU A 128 0.26 17.10 -12.65
N PRO A 129 1.11 17.80 -11.86
CA PRO A 129 0.68 18.34 -10.59
C PRO A 129 -0.47 19.30 -10.89
N ILE A 130 -1.70 18.83 -10.66
CA ILE A 130 -2.89 19.66 -10.73
C ILE A 130 -2.64 20.76 -9.70
N SER A 131 -2.25 21.93 -10.20
CA SER A 131 -2.23 23.17 -9.45
C SER A 131 -3.68 23.57 -9.21
N GLY A 132 -4.35 22.80 -8.35
CA GLY A 132 -5.55 23.25 -7.68
C GLY A 132 -5.10 24.37 -6.76
N ARG A 133 -5.25 25.61 -7.22
CA ARG A 133 -5.09 26.80 -6.37
C ARG A 133 -6.14 26.73 -5.26
N PHE A 134 -5.77 26.12 -4.14
CA PHE A 134 -6.45 26.35 -2.87
C PHE A 134 -5.82 27.58 -2.25
N VAL A 135 -6.49 28.72 -2.37
CA VAL A 135 -6.17 29.90 -1.54
C VAL A 135 -6.73 29.64 -0.15
N VAL A 136 -6.03 28.79 0.62
CA VAL A 136 -6.16 28.83 2.07
C VAL A 136 -5.23 29.94 2.50
N ARG A 137 -5.75 31.03 3.09
CA ARG A 137 -4.92 31.98 3.84
C ARG A 137 -4.56 31.27 5.15
N PRO A 138 -3.35 30.72 5.31
CA PRO A 138 -2.96 30.18 6.60
C PRO A 138 -2.69 31.37 7.53
N THR A 139 -3.09 31.26 8.80
CA THR A 139 -2.55 32.15 9.83
C THR A 139 -1.11 31.69 10.07
N LEU A 140 -0.15 32.32 9.39
CA LEU A 140 1.27 32.03 9.57
C LEU A 140 1.71 32.60 10.92
N THR A 141 2.27 31.76 11.80
CA THR A 141 2.93 32.24 13.02
C THR A 141 4.40 32.59 12.73
N GLU A 142 5.01 33.47 13.51
CA GLU A 142 6.44 33.79 13.35
C GLU A 142 7.33 32.54 13.48
N GLU A 143 6.94 31.56 14.31
CA GLU A 143 7.66 30.29 14.44
C GLU A 143 7.63 29.44 13.16
N ASP A 144 6.52 29.48 12.40
CA ASP A 144 6.40 28.75 11.14
C ASP A 144 7.29 29.35 10.03
N LEU A 145 7.46 30.69 10.04
CA LEU A 145 8.32 31.41 9.10
C LEU A 145 9.81 31.19 9.37
N VAL A 146 10.19 31.06 10.64
CA VAL A 146 11.58 30.78 11.04
C VAL A 146 11.97 29.32 10.72
N ARG A 147 11.01 28.39 10.65
CA ARG A 147 11.24 26.95 10.41
C ARG A 147 11.04 26.50 8.96
N SER A 148 10.70 27.42 8.06
CA SER A 148 10.42 27.12 6.65
C SER A 148 11.45 27.81 5.75
N SER A 149 11.98 27.09 4.76
CA SER A 149 12.75 27.75 3.70
C SER A 149 11.82 28.34 2.65
N ILE A 150 12.12 29.58 2.27
CA ILE A 150 11.45 30.27 1.18
C ILE A 150 12.05 29.75 -0.12
N LEU A 151 11.29 28.94 -0.86
CA LEU A 151 11.72 28.35 -2.13
C LEU A 151 11.64 29.34 -3.29
N GLY A 152 10.76 30.34 -3.20
CA GLY A 152 10.60 31.35 -4.23
C GLY A 152 9.55 32.40 -3.88
N ILE A 153 9.79 33.65 -4.28
CA ILE A 153 8.85 34.77 -4.19
C ILE A 153 8.60 35.25 -5.61
N HIS A 154 7.38 35.06 -6.10
CA HIS A 154 7.00 35.48 -7.45
C HIS A 154 5.98 36.62 -7.37
N PRO A 155 6.31 37.80 -7.94
CA PRO A 155 5.32 38.87 -8.08
C PRO A 155 4.35 38.51 -9.19
N VAL A 156 3.06 38.41 -8.86
CA VAL A 156 2.00 38.22 -9.85
C VAL A 156 1.52 39.61 -10.27
N ALA A 157 1.83 40.00 -11.51
CA ALA A 157 1.38 41.27 -12.07
C ALA A 157 -0.14 41.24 -12.24
N VAL A 158 -0.81 42.21 -11.62
CA VAL A 158 -2.25 42.43 -11.75
C VAL A 158 -2.46 43.30 -12.99
N ALA A 159 -3.17 42.78 -14.00
CA ALA A 159 -3.71 43.63 -15.06
C ALA A 159 -4.76 44.54 -14.41
N ASP A 160 -4.61 45.86 -14.60
CA ASP A 160 -5.43 46.94 -14.03
C ASP A 160 -5.07 47.39 -12.61
N GLY A 161 -3.93 48.08 -12.46
CA GLY A 161 -3.70 49.15 -11.48
C GLY A 161 -3.75 48.80 -9.99
N GLY A 162 -3.95 47.54 -9.61
CA GLY A 162 -3.96 47.07 -8.22
C GLY A 162 -2.56 46.86 -7.63
N LEU A 163 -2.47 46.84 -6.31
CA LEU A 163 -1.25 46.46 -5.58
C LEU A 163 -0.80 45.04 -6.00
N PRO A 164 0.51 44.81 -6.22
CA PRO A 164 1.01 43.52 -6.69
C PRO A 164 0.74 42.40 -5.68
N SER A 165 0.10 41.32 -6.12
CA SER A 165 -0.09 40.12 -5.31
C SER A 165 1.21 39.29 -5.30
N ILE A 166 1.67 38.92 -4.10
CA ILE A 166 2.91 38.17 -3.90
C ILE A 166 2.56 36.71 -3.60
N GLU A 167 3.08 35.78 -4.41
CA GLU A 167 2.99 34.34 -4.17
C GLU A 167 4.30 33.85 -3.55
N ILE A 168 4.23 33.33 -2.32
CA ILE A 168 5.38 32.85 -1.54
C ILE A 168 5.27 31.32 -1.42
N GLN A 169 6.26 30.60 -1.95
CA GLN A 169 6.35 29.15 -1.83
C GLN A 169 7.24 28.79 -0.63
N LEU A 170 6.69 28.06 0.33
CA LEU A 170 7.37 27.64 1.57
C LEU A 170 7.53 26.11 1.54
N ALA A 171 8.73 25.60 1.79
CA ALA A 171 8.94 24.20 2.17
C ALA A 171 9.29 24.13 3.66
N PRO A 172 8.46 23.46 4.50
CA PRO A 172 8.83 23.25 5.89
C PRO A 172 10.02 22.28 5.99
N GLU A 173 11.10 22.71 6.67
CA GLU A 173 12.35 21.93 6.79
C GLU A 173 12.33 20.89 7.93
N THR A 174 11.32 20.94 8.80
CA THR A 174 11.22 20.05 9.97
C THR A 174 10.14 18.99 9.80
N THR A 175 10.54 17.73 9.96
CA THR A 175 9.61 16.61 10.23
C THR A 175 8.85 16.90 11.52
N VAL A 176 7.52 17.05 11.43
CA VAL A 176 6.66 17.17 12.61
C VAL A 176 6.37 15.77 13.15
N GLU A 177 6.99 15.40 14.27
CA GLU A 177 6.68 14.16 14.99
C GLU A 177 5.46 14.36 15.89
N LEU A 178 4.32 13.78 15.52
CA LEU A 178 3.14 13.70 16.38
C LEU A 178 3.15 12.37 17.15
N LYS A 179 3.34 12.44 18.47
CA LYS A 179 3.28 11.28 19.37
C LYS A 179 2.03 11.35 20.23
N GLY A 180 1.32 10.24 20.34
CA GLY A 180 0.11 10.14 21.15
C GLY A 180 -0.60 8.81 20.93
N THR A 181 -1.73 8.66 21.61
CA THR A 181 -2.65 7.53 21.49
C THR A 181 -3.81 7.89 20.55
N VAL A 182 -4.57 6.90 20.09
CA VAL A 182 -5.79 7.14 19.29
C VAL A 182 -6.89 7.89 20.07
N MET A 183 -6.78 7.96 21.40
CA MET A 183 -7.68 8.75 22.24
C MET A 183 -7.38 10.26 22.11
N ASP A 184 -6.18 10.64 21.69
CA ASP A 184 -5.81 12.04 21.52
C ASP A 184 -6.49 12.64 20.29
N SER A 185 -7.15 13.78 20.47
CA SER A 185 -7.96 14.43 19.42
C SER A 185 -7.13 14.82 18.18
N GLN A 186 -5.88 15.26 18.39
CA GLN A 186 -4.94 15.61 17.33
C GLN A 186 -4.54 14.38 16.51
N VAL A 187 -4.16 13.28 17.17
CA VAL A 187 -3.80 12.01 16.50
C VAL A 187 -4.98 11.49 15.70
N ARG A 188 -6.16 11.44 16.32
CA ARG A 188 -7.39 11.00 15.65
C ARG A 188 -7.74 11.86 14.45
N ARG A 189 -7.59 13.18 14.53
CA ARG A 189 -7.84 14.11 13.42
C ARG A 189 -6.91 13.83 12.24
N VAL A 190 -5.64 13.55 12.48
CA VAL A 190 -4.67 13.19 11.42
C VAL A 190 -5.07 11.86 10.76
N LEU A 191 -5.35 10.82 11.57
CA LEU A 191 -5.74 9.50 11.04
C LEU A 191 -7.04 9.58 10.23
N THR A 192 -8.05 10.29 10.73
CA THR A 192 -9.31 10.56 10.04
C THR A 192 -9.07 11.32 8.73
N TYR A 193 -8.18 12.32 8.74
CA TYR A 193 -7.84 13.09 7.53
C TYR A 193 -7.20 12.22 6.45
N VAL A 194 -6.26 11.33 6.83
CA VAL A 194 -5.60 10.40 5.91
C VAL A 194 -6.61 9.50 5.21
N VAL A 195 -7.56 8.95 5.96
CA VAL A 195 -8.61 8.07 5.42
C VAL A 195 -9.59 8.82 4.52
N GLN A 196 -10.06 10.01 4.95
CA GLN A 196 -11.02 10.80 4.17
C GLN A 196 -10.43 11.36 2.88
N ASN A 197 -9.14 11.67 2.87
CA ASN A 197 -8.42 12.23 1.72
C ASN A 197 -7.60 11.17 0.99
N GLY A 198 -8.13 9.95 0.87
CA GLY A 198 -7.36 8.79 0.46
C GLY A 198 -6.77 8.82 -0.96
N GLN A 199 -7.12 9.80 -1.79
CA GLN A 199 -6.48 10.03 -3.08
C GLN A 199 -5.05 10.59 -2.95
N ARG A 200 -4.70 11.15 -1.79
CA ARG A 200 -3.42 11.82 -1.52
C ARG A 200 -2.41 10.91 -0.81
N PHE A 201 -2.84 9.74 -0.35
CA PHE A 201 -2.06 8.85 0.50
C PHE A 201 -2.11 7.42 -0.02
N ASP A 202 -1.04 6.67 0.19
CA ASP A 202 -0.95 5.27 -0.24
C ASP A 202 -1.92 4.37 0.52
N ALA A 203 -2.30 3.24 -0.09
CA ALA A 203 -3.28 2.33 0.47
C ALA A 203 -2.86 1.76 1.83
N ASP A 204 -1.57 1.45 2.00
CA ASP A 204 -1.02 0.91 3.23
C ASP A 204 -1.18 1.89 4.41
N LEU A 205 -0.87 3.16 4.20
CA LEU A 205 -1.03 4.19 5.24
C LEU A 205 -2.50 4.37 5.64
N ARG A 206 -3.42 4.30 4.67
CA ARG A 206 -4.86 4.35 4.95
C ARG A 206 -5.32 3.13 5.72
N LEU A 207 -4.82 1.94 5.36
CA LEU A 207 -5.12 0.68 6.04
C LEU A 207 -4.66 0.73 7.50
N ASP A 208 -3.42 1.15 7.74
CA ASP A 208 -2.86 1.32 9.09
C ASP A 208 -3.67 2.34 9.89
N SER A 209 -4.07 3.45 9.25
CA SER A 209 -4.92 4.46 9.90
C SER A 209 -6.27 3.88 10.33
N VAL A 210 -6.91 3.09 9.47
CA VAL A 210 -8.17 2.38 9.80
C VAL A 210 -7.96 1.38 10.94
N GLU A 211 -6.85 0.64 10.95
CA GLU A 211 -6.54 -0.32 12.02
C GLU A 211 -6.37 0.37 13.37
N VAL A 212 -5.63 1.48 13.41
CA VAL A 212 -5.46 2.26 14.65
C VAL A 212 -6.78 2.86 15.11
N LEU A 213 -7.57 3.43 14.18
CA LEU A 213 -8.87 4.03 14.48
C LEU A 213 -9.90 3.02 15.02
N ARG A 214 -9.75 1.72 14.76
CA ARG A 214 -10.63 0.67 15.26
C ARG A 214 -10.80 0.71 16.79
N ALA A 215 -9.73 1.00 17.52
CA ALA A 215 -9.77 1.10 18.98
C ALA A 215 -10.61 2.29 19.50
N ALA A 216 -10.92 3.26 18.63
CA ALA A 216 -11.78 4.40 18.91
C ALA A 216 -13.10 4.36 18.12
N SER A 217 -13.53 3.18 17.66
CA SER A 217 -14.68 3.02 16.75
C SER A 217 -16.04 3.41 17.34
N GLU A 218 -16.15 3.53 18.66
CA GLU A 218 -17.35 4.04 19.35
C GLU A 218 -17.50 5.56 19.22
N ASP A 219 -16.42 6.28 18.92
CA ASP A 219 -16.47 7.72 18.68
C ASP A 219 -17.25 8.03 17.39
N SER A 220 -18.15 9.02 17.44
CA SER A 220 -19.04 9.34 16.32
C SER A 220 -18.30 9.79 15.06
N GLU A 221 -17.21 10.55 15.20
CA GLU A 221 -16.42 11.04 14.07
C GLU A 221 -15.60 9.90 13.44
N VAL A 222 -15.03 9.04 14.28
CA VAL A 222 -14.31 7.83 13.83
C VAL A 222 -15.26 6.89 13.11
N GLN A 223 -16.43 6.61 13.69
CA GLN A 223 -17.43 5.75 13.08
C GLN A 223 -17.85 6.27 11.70
N LYS A 224 -18.09 7.59 11.55
CA LYS A 224 -18.40 8.21 10.24
C LYS A 224 -17.27 8.01 9.24
N THR A 225 -16.02 8.14 9.68
CA THR A 225 -14.83 7.96 8.85
C THR A 225 -14.66 6.50 8.40
N LEU A 226 -14.86 5.55 9.32
CA LEU A 226 -14.86 4.12 8.99
C LEU A 226 -15.99 3.77 8.01
N CYS A 227 -17.20 4.34 8.21
CA CYS A 227 -18.32 4.18 7.27
C CYS A 227 -17.99 4.74 5.88
N PHE A 228 -17.32 5.89 5.82
CA PHE A 228 -16.85 6.49 4.57
C PHE A 228 -15.83 5.59 3.87
N ALA A 229 -14.81 5.11 4.59
CA ALA A 229 -13.79 4.21 4.06
C ALA A 229 -14.42 2.93 3.50
N ALA A 230 -15.29 2.28 4.27
CA ALA A 230 -16.00 1.06 3.85
C ALA A 230 -16.80 1.23 2.56
N ARG A 231 -17.40 2.41 2.32
CA ARG A 231 -18.21 2.66 1.11
C ARG A 231 -17.42 3.18 -0.08
N LYS A 232 -16.33 3.93 0.14
CA LYS A 232 -15.72 4.79 -0.89
C LYS A 232 -14.24 4.55 -1.13
N ASP A 233 -13.53 3.82 -0.28
CA ASP A 233 -12.11 3.58 -0.51
C ASP A 233 -11.90 2.78 -1.82
N ARG A 234 -10.88 3.18 -2.59
CA ARG A 234 -10.55 2.55 -3.87
C ARG A 234 -9.99 1.15 -3.64
N ASP A 235 -9.25 0.96 -2.57
CA ASP A 235 -8.60 -0.28 -2.23
C ASP A 235 -9.56 -1.23 -1.49
N PRO A 236 -9.77 -2.47 -1.98
CA PRO A 236 -10.67 -3.42 -1.37
C PRO A 236 -10.24 -3.88 0.02
N ALA A 237 -8.93 -3.90 0.34
CA ALA A 237 -8.43 -4.27 1.65
C ALA A 237 -8.78 -3.21 2.69
N VAL A 238 -8.68 -1.92 2.33
CA VAL A 238 -9.09 -0.81 3.20
C VAL A 238 -10.60 -0.86 3.45
N ARG A 239 -11.42 -1.08 2.42
CA ARG A 239 -12.88 -1.24 2.58
C ARG A 239 -13.23 -2.40 3.50
N LEU A 240 -12.62 -3.57 3.27
CA LEU A 240 -12.80 -4.76 4.10
C LEU A 240 -12.41 -4.48 5.55
N ARG A 241 -11.25 -3.86 5.79
CA ARG A 241 -10.79 -3.57 7.15
C ARG A 241 -11.68 -2.57 7.87
N ALA A 242 -12.20 -1.58 7.16
CA ALA A 242 -13.17 -0.65 7.71
C ALA A 242 -14.49 -1.35 8.11
N LEU A 243 -14.96 -2.31 7.31
CA LEU A 243 -16.12 -3.14 7.67
C LEU A 243 -15.85 -4.02 8.90
N GLU A 244 -14.65 -4.60 9.01
CA GLU A 244 -14.24 -5.37 10.18
C GLU A 244 -14.17 -4.51 11.45
N ALA A 245 -13.71 -3.25 11.33
CA ALA A 245 -13.67 -2.29 12.43
C ALA A 245 -15.06 -1.84 12.90
N LEU A 246 -16.07 -1.91 12.03
CA LEU A 246 -17.47 -1.54 12.35
C LEU A 246 -18.31 -2.69 12.94
N ARG A 247 -17.78 -3.92 12.99
CA ARG A 247 -18.51 -5.07 13.55
C ARG A 247 -18.86 -4.86 15.02
N GLY A 248 -20.08 -5.22 15.41
CA GLY A 248 -20.60 -5.02 16.76
C GLY A 248 -21.24 -3.63 16.98
N LEU A 249 -21.12 -2.71 16.02
CA LEU A 249 -21.67 -1.36 16.09
C LEU A 249 -22.97 -1.22 15.26
N GLU A 250 -23.62 -2.33 14.91
CA GLU A 250 -24.83 -2.39 14.08
C GLU A 250 -26.08 -1.79 14.75
N ARG A 251 -25.98 -1.28 15.98
CA ARG A 251 -27.03 -0.45 16.60
C ARG A 251 -27.20 0.88 15.86
N SER A 252 -26.14 1.39 15.25
CA SER A 252 -26.16 2.62 14.45
C SER A 252 -26.80 2.36 13.09
N GLN A 253 -27.83 3.13 12.73
CA GLN A 253 -28.49 3.03 11.42
C GLN A 253 -27.49 3.22 10.27
N ALA A 254 -26.57 4.16 10.39
CA ALA A 254 -25.56 4.43 9.37
C ALA A 254 -24.65 3.21 9.13
N VAL A 255 -24.27 2.50 10.19
CA VAL A 255 -23.43 1.29 10.13
C VAL A 255 -24.20 0.15 9.48
N ARG A 256 -25.48 -0.04 9.83
CA ARG A 256 -26.35 -1.05 9.18
C ARG A 256 -26.45 -0.82 7.68
N GLU A 257 -26.64 0.41 7.26
CA GLU A 257 -26.70 0.77 5.84
C GLU A 257 -25.36 0.54 5.13
N VAL A 258 -24.22 0.78 5.79
CA VAL A 258 -22.90 0.45 5.23
C VAL A 258 -22.78 -1.05 4.96
N PHE A 259 -23.18 -1.90 5.91
CA PHE A 259 -23.15 -3.35 5.71
C PHE A 259 -24.13 -3.80 4.61
N GLN A 260 -25.34 -3.23 4.55
CA GLN A 260 -26.29 -3.53 3.46
C GLN A 260 -25.72 -3.11 2.09
N ASP A 261 -25.15 -1.91 2.00
CA ASP A 261 -24.52 -1.40 0.77
C ASP A 261 -23.34 -2.27 0.35
N ALA A 262 -22.47 -2.65 1.29
CA ALA A 262 -21.33 -3.53 1.03
C ALA A 262 -21.80 -4.90 0.51
N LEU A 263 -22.80 -5.51 1.15
CA LEU A 263 -23.36 -6.79 0.73
C LEU A 263 -23.98 -6.74 -0.68
N LEU A 264 -24.59 -5.62 -1.07
CA LEU A 264 -25.20 -5.48 -2.40
C LEU A 264 -24.17 -5.16 -3.49
N HIS A 265 -23.22 -4.27 -3.20
CA HIS A 265 -22.46 -3.57 -4.24
C HIS A 265 -20.94 -3.75 -4.17
N ASP A 266 -20.36 -4.26 -3.07
CA ASP A 266 -18.90 -4.39 -3.01
C ASP A 266 -18.43 -5.49 -3.97
N GLN A 267 -17.44 -5.16 -4.80
CA GLN A 267 -16.85 -6.08 -5.75
C GLN A 267 -16.05 -7.19 -5.04
N ASN A 268 -15.46 -6.87 -3.87
CA ASN A 268 -14.68 -7.82 -3.10
C ASN A 268 -15.61 -8.79 -2.34
N PRO A 269 -15.52 -10.11 -2.60
CA PRO A 269 -16.37 -11.08 -1.92
C PRO A 269 -16.11 -11.17 -0.41
N GLY A 270 -14.89 -10.89 0.07
CA GLY A 270 -14.55 -10.84 1.49
C GLY A 270 -15.32 -9.73 2.22
N ALA A 271 -15.41 -8.53 1.62
CA ALA A 271 -16.20 -7.43 2.15
C ALA A 271 -17.68 -7.82 2.28
N ARG A 272 -18.23 -8.46 1.24
CA ARG A 272 -19.61 -8.96 1.27
C ARG A 272 -19.83 -10.07 2.32
N ILE A 273 -18.85 -10.96 2.52
CA ILE A 273 -18.89 -12.01 3.56
C ILE A 273 -18.91 -11.38 4.97
N VAL A 274 -18.07 -10.38 5.23
CA VAL A 274 -18.08 -9.65 6.51
C VAL A 274 -19.44 -9.00 6.73
N ALA A 275 -20.01 -8.39 5.69
CA ALA A 275 -21.30 -7.73 5.77
C ALA A 275 -22.46 -8.67 6.09
N ILE A 276 -22.59 -9.80 5.38
CA ILE A 276 -23.65 -10.78 5.70
C ILE A 276 -23.47 -11.38 7.11
N GLY A 277 -22.23 -11.57 7.55
CA GLY A 277 -21.94 -12.01 8.92
C GLY A 277 -22.46 -11.03 9.97
N ALA A 278 -22.12 -9.74 9.83
CA ALA A 278 -22.58 -8.67 10.72
C ALA A 278 -24.12 -8.55 10.75
N LEU A 279 -24.76 -8.56 9.57
CA LEU A 279 -26.22 -8.47 9.46
C LEU A 279 -26.93 -9.69 10.06
N LYS A 280 -26.36 -10.89 9.94
CA LYS A 280 -26.90 -12.10 10.57
C LYS A 280 -26.79 -12.03 12.10
N SER A 281 -25.65 -11.59 12.64
CA SER A 281 -25.50 -11.39 14.09
C SER A 281 -26.49 -10.35 14.63
N LEU A 282 -26.75 -9.27 13.89
CA LEU A 282 -27.79 -8.30 14.21
C LEU A 282 -29.17 -8.95 14.26
N LEU A 283 -29.53 -9.75 13.24
CA LEU A 283 -30.80 -10.48 13.21
C LEU A 283 -30.93 -11.41 14.41
N GLU A 284 -29.87 -12.14 14.75
CA GLU A 284 -29.85 -13.04 15.91
C GLU A 284 -30.18 -12.32 17.21
N GLN A 285 -29.64 -11.10 17.40
CA GLN A 285 -29.82 -10.27 18.59
C GLN A 285 -31.15 -9.49 18.60
N SER A 286 -31.75 -9.21 17.44
CA SER A 286 -33.03 -8.51 17.36
C SER A 286 -34.20 -9.46 17.63
N ASN A 287 -34.96 -9.20 18.69
CA ASN A 287 -36.24 -9.89 19.00
C ASN A 287 -37.46 -9.26 18.30
N GLY A 288 -37.27 -8.15 17.59
CA GLY A 288 -38.34 -7.44 16.89
C GLY A 288 -38.62 -7.96 15.48
N GLN A 289 -39.57 -7.31 14.80
CA GLN A 289 -39.83 -7.58 13.38
C GLN A 289 -38.57 -7.30 12.55
N PRO A 290 -38.20 -8.20 11.61
CA PRO A 290 -37.05 -8.02 10.75
C PRO A 290 -37.27 -6.81 9.83
N ASP A 291 -36.22 -5.99 9.67
CA ASP A 291 -36.23 -4.87 8.72
C ASP A 291 -36.55 -5.38 7.32
N GLN A 292 -37.67 -4.93 6.75
CA GLN A 292 -38.16 -5.40 5.46
C GLN A 292 -37.12 -5.17 4.34
N ARG A 293 -36.38 -4.06 4.40
CA ARG A 293 -35.31 -3.74 3.44
C ARG A 293 -34.19 -4.78 3.52
N LEU A 294 -33.81 -5.20 4.72
CA LEU A 294 -32.81 -6.24 4.92
C LEU A 294 -33.30 -7.58 4.36
N VAL A 295 -34.58 -7.94 4.55
CA VAL A 295 -35.14 -9.17 3.98
C VAL A 295 -35.08 -9.16 2.46
N GLU A 296 -35.39 -8.02 1.82
CA GLU A 296 -35.30 -7.85 0.37
C GLU A 296 -33.87 -8.01 -0.14
N VAL A 297 -32.89 -7.38 0.53
CA VAL A 297 -31.46 -7.53 0.23
C VAL A 297 -31.02 -8.99 0.34
N LEU A 298 -31.41 -9.69 1.40
CA LEU A 298 -31.07 -11.11 1.59
C LEU A 298 -31.70 -11.99 0.51
N ARG A 299 -32.95 -11.76 0.11
CA ARG A 299 -33.60 -12.52 -0.97
C ARG A 299 -32.90 -12.30 -2.30
N ASP A 300 -32.55 -11.06 -2.59
CA ASP A 300 -31.81 -10.69 -3.78
C ASP A 300 -30.44 -11.41 -3.83
N ARG A 301 -29.67 -11.35 -2.75
CA ARG A 301 -28.35 -12.01 -2.68
C ARG A 301 -28.43 -13.52 -2.65
N MET A 302 -29.45 -14.11 -2.01
CA MET A 302 -29.72 -15.55 -2.07
C MET A 302 -29.86 -16.05 -3.51
N ALA A 303 -30.56 -15.29 -4.36
CA ALA A 303 -30.83 -15.68 -5.74
C ALA A 303 -29.68 -15.32 -6.69
N ARG A 304 -29.02 -14.17 -6.49
CA ARG A 304 -28.19 -13.52 -7.52
C ARG A 304 -26.73 -13.28 -7.14
N ASP A 305 -26.30 -13.46 -5.89
CA ASP A 305 -24.88 -13.21 -5.55
C ASP A 305 -23.95 -14.19 -6.29
N PRO A 306 -22.87 -13.73 -6.93
CA PRO A 306 -21.93 -14.61 -7.62
C PRO A 306 -21.23 -15.60 -6.67
N ASN A 307 -21.03 -15.25 -5.41
CA ASN A 307 -20.37 -16.10 -4.41
C ASN A 307 -21.36 -17.11 -3.79
N PRO A 308 -21.13 -18.43 -3.96
CA PRO A 308 -21.99 -19.47 -3.40
C PRO A 308 -22.16 -19.41 -1.87
N ALA A 309 -21.11 -19.02 -1.14
CA ALA A 309 -21.17 -18.91 0.31
C ALA A 309 -22.16 -17.82 0.75
N ILE A 310 -22.19 -16.69 0.04
CA ILE A 310 -23.11 -15.58 0.32
C ILE A 310 -24.55 -16.00 0.02
N ARG A 311 -24.78 -16.73 -1.08
CA ARG A 311 -26.11 -17.29 -1.39
C ARG A 311 -26.61 -18.21 -0.27
N LEU A 312 -25.76 -19.13 0.18
CA LEU A 312 -26.09 -20.08 1.25
C LEU A 312 -26.35 -19.36 2.59
N GLN A 313 -25.52 -18.39 2.95
CA GLN A 313 -25.69 -17.61 4.18
C GLN A 313 -26.95 -16.75 4.14
N SER A 314 -27.26 -16.14 3.00
CA SER A 314 -28.50 -15.37 2.80
C SER A 314 -29.73 -16.27 2.92
N ALA A 315 -29.72 -17.46 2.30
CA ALA A 315 -30.79 -18.45 2.44
C ALA A 315 -30.98 -18.90 3.89
N ALA A 316 -29.88 -19.12 4.63
CA ALA A 316 -29.94 -19.49 6.03
C ALA A 316 -30.56 -18.38 6.90
N ALA A 317 -30.22 -17.12 6.63
CA ALA A 317 -30.78 -15.97 7.33
C ALA A 317 -32.30 -15.81 7.07
N ILE A 318 -32.75 -15.98 5.82
CA ILE A 318 -34.18 -15.92 5.47
C ILE A 318 -34.97 -17.02 6.19
N ARG A 319 -34.50 -18.27 6.16
CA ARG A 319 -35.17 -19.39 6.86
C ARG A 319 -35.23 -19.17 8.38
N GLN A 320 -34.29 -18.44 8.95
CA GLN A 320 -34.32 -18.10 10.37
C GLN A 320 -35.40 -17.06 10.67
N ILE A 321 -35.54 -16.06 9.79
CA ILE A 321 -36.60 -15.05 9.88
C ILE A 321 -37.99 -15.68 9.75
N GLU A 322 -38.21 -16.52 8.74
CA GLU A 322 -39.51 -17.19 8.50
C GLU A 322 -39.93 -18.07 9.69
N ARG A 323 -38.96 -18.78 10.28
CA ARG A 323 -39.20 -19.58 11.50
C ARG A 323 -39.68 -18.71 12.66
N ARG A 324 -39.10 -17.52 12.87
CA ARG A 324 -39.51 -16.61 13.94
C ARG A 324 -40.89 -15.99 13.74
N GLN A 325 -41.34 -15.85 12.49
CA GLN A 325 -42.68 -15.33 12.18
C GLN A 325 -43.79 -16.38 12.28
N SER A 326 -43.42 -17.67 12.32
CA SER A 326 -44.35 -18.79 12.43
C SER A 326 -44.72 -19.15 13.88
N TYR A 327 -44.07 -18.52 14.86
CA TYR A 327 -44.34 -18.62 16.30
C TYR A 327 -44.91 -17.30 16.82
#